data_AF-A0A1I3BLQ1-F1
#
_entry.id   AF-A0A1I3BLQ1-F1
#
_cell.length_a   1.000
_cell.length_b   1.000
_cell.length_c   1.000
_cell.angle_alpha   90.00
_cell.angle_beta   90.00
_cell.angle_gamma   90.00
#
_symmetry.space_group_name_H-M   'P 1'
#
loop_
_entity.id
_entity.type
_entity.pdbx_description
1 polymer ?
#
loop_
_entity_poly.entity_id
_entity_poly.type
_entity_poly.pdbx_seq_one_letter_code
_entity_poly.pdbx_strand_id
1 'polypeptide(L)'
;MNTLNNQLMESYAFVLVKKDETFILDIEKEDLIMNADDELDVPFDQVLRKHNLTLHDLYHLQIDELRFIRSKNDTSSVLRVIPLNINL
;
A
#
# COMPACT_ATOMS: atom_id res chain seq x y z
N MET A 1 -12.01 -31.86 1.08
CA MET A 1 -11.19 -30.89 1.83
C MET A 1 -10.45 -30.02 0.82
N ASN A 2 -10.83 -28.75 0.67
CA ASN A 2 -10.12 -27.81 -0.22
C ASN A 2 -9.78 -26.55 0.58
N THR A 3 -8.71 -26.64 1.37
CA THR A 3 -8.22 -25.55 2.23
C THR A 3 -6.95 -24.90 1.67
N LEU A 4 -6.58 -25.19 0.41
CA LEU A 4 -5.33 -24.73 -0.19
C LEU A 4 -5.49 -23.51 -1.13
N ASN A 5 -6.70 -23.18 -1.59
CA ASN A 5 -6.91 -22.06 -2.52
C ASN A 5 -7.14 -20.70 -1.85
N ASN A 6 -7.30 -20.66 -0.52
CA ASN A 6 -7.74 -19.44 0.16
C ASN A 6 -6.59 -18.48 0.56
N GLN A 7 -5.33 -18.87 0.36
CA GLN A 7 -4.14 -18.03 0.58
C GLN A 7 -3.59 -17.41 -0.72
N LEU A 8 -4.10 -17.79 -1.89
CA LEU A 8 -3.53 -17.37 -3.18
C LEU A 8 -4.11 -16.06 -3.73
N MET A 9 -5.15 -15.50 -3.12
CA MET A 9 -5.88 -14.32 -3.63
C MET A 9 -5.76 -13.08 -2.72
N GLU A 10 -4.77 -13.04 -1.84
CA GLU A 10 -4.47 -11.84 -1.07
C GLU A 10 -3.40 -11.01 -1.81
N SER A 11 -3.77 -9.78 -2.16
CA SER A 11 -2.85 -8.76 -2.66
C SER A 11 -2.93 -7.51 -1.80
N TYR A 12 -1.83 -6.77 -1.76
CA TYR A 12 -1.69 -5.54 -1.00
C TYR A 12 -1.30 -4.43 -1.96
N ALA A 13 -1.80 -3.22 -1.70
CA ALA A 13 -1.41 -2.05 -2.49
C ALA A 13 -1.45 -0.78 -1.62
N PHE A 14 -0.64 0.20 -1.99
CA PHE A 14 -0.83 1.58 -1.55
C PHE A 14 -1.61 2.35 -2.60
N VAL A 15 -2.70 2.99 -2.19
CA VAL A 15 -3.46 3.93 -3.02
C VAL A 15 -3.11 5.33 -2.58
N LEU A 16 -2.40 6.05 -3.44
CA LEU A 16 -2.10 7.47 -3.28
C LEU A 16 -3.30 8.24 -3.82
N VAL A 17 -3.97 9.02 -2.98
CA VAL A 17 -5.14 9.80 -3.36
C VAL A 17 -4.74 11.27 -3.39
N LYS A 18 -4.99 11.92 -4.53
CA LYS A 18 -5.06 13.37 -4.63
C LYS A 18 -6.46 13.76 -5.09
N LYS A 19 -6.81 15.02 -4.91
CA LYS A 19 -8.14 15.61 -5.19
C LYS A 19 -8.90 15.04 -6.40
N ASP A 20 -8.23 14.83 -7.53
CA ASP A 20 -8.87 14.42 -8.79
C ASP A 20 -8.33 13.11 -9.39
N GLU A 21 -7.40 12.43 -8.71
CA GLU A 21 -6.72 11.26 -9.27
C GLU A 21 -6.21 10.33 -8.16
N THR A 22 -6.09 9.06 -8.50
CA THR A 22 -5.52 8.06 -7.60
C THR A 22 -4.46 7.26 -8.31
N PHE A 23 -3.33 7.05 -7.64
CA PHE A 23 -2.27 6.15 -8.10
C PHE A 23 -2.28 4.90 -7.24
N ILE A 24 -2.20 3.74 -7.89
CA ILE A 24 -2.12 2.46 -7.20
C ILE A 24 -0.69 1.96 -7.33
N LEU A 25 -0.07 1.69 -6.20
CA LEU A 25 1.24 1.08 -6.09
C LEU A 25 1.04 -0.34 -5.57
N ASP A 26 1.08 -1.31 -6.49
CA ASP A 26 1.02 -2.72 -6.12
C ASP A 26 2.22 -3.09 -5.26
N ILE A 27 1.97 -3.89 -4.22
CA ILE A 27 2.98 -4.37 -3.29
C ILE A 27 3.25 -5.84 -3.62
N GLU A 28 4.51 -6.13 -3.93
CA GLU A 28 4.93 -7.50 -4.20
C GLU A 28 5.00 -8.28 -2.88
N LYS A 29 4.72 -9.58 -2.93
CA LYS A 29 4.76 -10.44 -1.74
C LYS A 29 6.12 -10.44 -1.04
N GLU A 30 7.18 -10.18 -1.79
CA GLU A 30 8.56 -10.08 -1.29
C GLU A 30 8.84 -8.82 -0.48
N ASP A 31 8.03 -7.77 -0.64
CA ASP A 31 8.13 -6.54 0.16
C ASP A 31 7.35 -6.64 1.48
N LEU A 32 6.55 -7.68 1.65
CA LEU A 32 5.86 -7.96 2.90
C LEU A 32 6.87 -8.52 3.90
N ILE A 33 7.04 -7.81 5.00
CA ILE A 33 7.92 -8.22 6.10
C ILE A 33 7.08 -8.51 7.34
N MET A 34 7.50 -9.46 8.17
CA MET A 34 6.99 -9.54 9.54
C MET A 34 7.78 -8.55 10.40
N ASN A 35 7.06 -7.67 11.10
CA ASN A 35 7.66 -6.79 12.09
C ASN A 35 7.93 -7.56 13.40
N ALA A 36 8.53 -6.89 14.39
CA ALA A 36 8.91 -7.49 15.67
C ALA A 36 7.71 -7.97 16.52
N ASP A 37 6.50 -7.57 16.16
CA ASP A 37 5.26 -7.92 16.83
C ASP A 37 4.48 -9.04 16.09
N ASP A 38 5.14 -9.76 15.18
CA ASP A 38 4.54 -10.77 14.29
C ASP A 38 3.41 -10.22 13.38
N GLU A 39 3.33 -8.90 13.18
CA GLU A 39 2.39 -8.27 12.26
C GLU A 39 3.02 -8.09 10.87
N LEU A 40 2.18 -8.23 9.84
CA LEU A 40 2.58 -7.96 8.45
C LEU A 40 2.76 -6.46 8.27
N ASP A 41 3.97 -6.04 7.94
CA ASP A 41 4.33 -4.66 7.66
C ASP A 41 4.98 -4.54 6.27
N VAL A 42 4.98 -3.34 5.72
CA VAL A 42 5.54 -3.07 4.38
C VAL A 42 6.31 -1.77 4.42
N PRO A 43 7.62 -1.77 4.11
CA PRO A 43 8.41 -0.55 4.06
C PRO A 43 7.92 0.35 2.93
N PHE A 44 7.24 1.44 3.27
CA PHE A 44 6.66 2.33 2.26
C PHE A 44 7.72 2.91 1.30
N ASP A 45 8.90 3.28 1.81
CA ASP A 45 10.00 3.80 1.01
C ASP A 45 10.50 2.78 -0.05
N GLN A 46 10.48 1.48 0.28
CA GLN A 46 10.86 0.43 -0.66
C GLN A 46 9.85 0.31 -1.80
N VAL A 47 8.56 0.37 -1.49
CA VAL A 47 7.50 0.32 -2.51
C VAL A 47 7.60 1.52 -3.44
N LEU A 48 7.81 2.73 -2.91
CA LEU A 48 8.00 3.92 -3.74
C LEU A 48 9.15 3.76 -4.72
N ARG A 49 10.32 3.29 -4.25
CA ARG A 49 11.50 3.10 -5.11
C ARG A 49 11.26 2.11 -6.24
N LYS A 50 10.53 1.02 -6.00
CA LYS A 50 10.16 0.05 -7.06
C LYS A 50 9.30 0.68 -8.15
N HIS A 51 8.49 1.66 -7.78
CA HIS A 51 7.68 2.45 -8.72
C HIS A 51 8.40 3.71 -9.23
N ASN A 52 9.72 3.84 -9.01
CA ASN A 52 10.54 5.00 -9.35
C ASN A 52 10.01 6.33 -8.76
N LEU A 53 9.41 6.25 -7.58
CA LEU A 53 8.90 7.39 -6.82
C LEU A 53 9.74 7.59 -5.56
N THR A 54 9.72 8.82 -5.07
CA THR A 54 10.26 9.22 -3.76
C THR A 54 9.18 9.93 -2.95
N LEU A 55 9.40 10.09 -1.64
CA LEU A 55 8.53 10.92 -0.80
C LEU A 55 8.43 12.36 -1.33
N HIS A 56 9.50 12.87 -1.95
CA HIS A 56 9.52 14.20 -2.56
C HIS A 56 8.59 14.29 -3.78
N ASP A 57 8.51 13.22 -4.57
CA ASP A 57 7.59 13.15 -5.70
C ASP A 57 6.14 13.16 -5.22
N LEU A 58 5.81 12.46 -4.13
CA LEU A 58 4.46 12.51 -3.54
C LEU A 58 4.06 13.92 -3.13
N TYR A 59 5.02 14.68 -2.57
CA TYR A 59 4.82 16.07 -2.21
C TYR A 59 4.55 16.94 -3.46
N HIS A 60 5.37 16.80 -4.52
CA HIS A 60 5.16 17.52 -5.78
C HIS A 60 3.87 17.13 -6.50
N LEU A 61 3.48 15.86 -6.39
CA LEU A 61 2.22 15.34 -6.93
C LEU A 61 1.00 15.77 -6.10
N GLN A 62 1.21 16.48 -4.99
CA GLN A 62 0.16 16.97 -4.08
C GLN A 62 -0.75 15.83 -3.63
N ILE A 63 -0.15 14.70 -3.24
CA ILE A 63 -0.90 13.57 -2.68
C ILE A 63 -1.46 13.98 -1.32
N ASP A 64 -2.79 13.96 -1.18
CA ASP A 64 -3.49 14.36 0.03
C ASP A 64 -3.43 13.27 1.11
N GLU A 65 -3.51 12.01 0.69
CA GLU A 65 -3.51 10.87 1.60
C GLU A 65 -3.01 9.59 0.92
N LEU A 66 -2.55 8.68 1.76
CA LEU A 66 -2.17 7.34 1.38
C LEU A 66 -3.07 6.33 2.07
N ARG A 67 -3.60 5.37 1.31
CA ARG A 67 -4.41 4.27 1.83
C ARG A 67 -3.69 2.96 1.59
N PHE A 68 -3.37 2.24 2.65
CA PHE A 68 -2.93 0.86 2.55
C PHE A 68 -4.15 -0.03 2.44
N ILE A 69 -4.26 -0.79 1.35
CA ILE A 69 -5.41 -1.67 1.09
C ILE A 69 -4.96 -3.13 1.02
N ARG A 70 -5.86 -4.01 1.45
CA ARG A 70 -5.78 -5.45 1.22
C ARG A 70 -6.96 -5.87 0.36
N SER A 71 -6.66 -6.56 -0.74
CA SER A 71 -7.65 -7.19 -1.59
C SER A 71 -7.64 -8.69 -1.33
N LYS A 72 -8.82 -9.26 -1.05
CA LYS A 72 -9.04 -10.69 -0.84
C LYS A 72 -10.39 -11.09 -1.43
N ASN A 73 -10.41 -12.11 -2.29
CA ASN A 73 -11.64 -12.69 -2.84
C ASN A 73 -12.63 -11.63 -3.36
N ASP A 74 -12.17 -10.76 -4.27
CA ASP A 74 -12.92 -9.64 -4.87
C ASP A 74 -13.37 -8.53 -3.91
N THR A 75 -12.94 -8.57 -2.65
CA THR A 75 -13.20 -7.50 -1.67
C THR A 75 -11.91 -6.76 -1.35
N SER A 76 -11.94 -5.43 -1.45
CA SER A 76 -10.86 -4.56 -0.99
C SER A 76 -11.24 -3.92 0.33
N SER A 77 -10.33 -3.98 1.30
CA SER A 77 -10.47 -3.33 2.61
C SER A 77 -9.30 -2.38 2.84
N VAL A 78 -9.60 -1.18 3.32
CA VAL A 78 -8.56 -0.25 3.76
C VAL A 78 -8.05 -0.70 5.12
N LEU A 79 -6.77 -1.04 5.19
CA LEU A 79 -6.09 -1.44 6.41
C LEU A 79 -5.59 -0.22 7.21
N ARG A 80 -5.11 0.81 6.52
CA ARG A 80 -4.59 2.03 7.14
C ARG A 80 -4.81 3.22 6.21
N VAL A 81 -5.14 4.38 6.78
CA VAL A 81 -5.13 5.67 6.08
C VAL A 81 -4.09 6.56 6.75
N ILE A 82 -3.20 7.11 5.96
CA ILE A 82 -2.15 8.03 6.41
C ILE A 82 -2.39 9.35 5.67
N PRO A 83 -2.90 10.40 6.35
CA PRO A 83 -3.01 11.70 5.74
C PRO A 83 -1.60 12.25 5.46
N LEU A 84 -1.36 12.62 4.20
CA LEU A 84 -0.11 13.23 3.73
C LEU A 84 -0.26 14.76 3.69
N ASN A 85 -1.01 15.32 4.66
CA ASN A 85 -1.10 16.76 4.89
C ASN A 85 0.22 17.26 5.49
N ILE A 86 1.28 17.15 4.70
CA ILE A 86 2.63 17.50 5.04
C ILE A 86 2.71 19.04 4.99
N ASN A 87 2.36 19.68 6.11
CA ASN A 87 2.95 20.98 6.42
C ASN A 87 4.40 20.72 6.83
N LEU A 88 5.30 20.59 5.86
CA LEU A 88 6.76 20.63 6.09
C LEU A 88 7.19 22.09 6.33
#